data_AF-A0A9X8HC11-F1
#
_entry.id   AF-A0A9X8HC11-F1
#
_cell.length_a   1.000
_cell.length_b   1.000
_cell.length_c   1.000
_cell.angle_alpha   90.00
_cell.angle_beta   90.00
_cell.angle_gamma   90.00
#
_symmetry.space_group_name_H-M   'P 1'
#
loop_
_entity.id
_entity.type
_entity.pdbx_description
1 polymer ?
#
loop_
_entity_poly.entity_id
_entity_poly.type
_entity_poly.pdbx_seq_one_letter_code
_entity_poly.pdbx_strand_id
1 'polypeptide(L)'
;MSRVLTSNGFLGLIWNLEDDRTSWVRDLRAIYEQFDVVAPQYRTGQWELAFRSNEHAFEYPLQHIRLERLVPVDTTEHVWLRVLSKSYIHSQPQDVIDRVKAEVDAILDTATFQRDGSGRILYPYVTDMYWTHKK
;
A
#
# COMPACT_ATOMS: atom_id res chain seq x y z
N MET A 1 -9.35 11.04 16.33
CA MET A 1 -9.87 12.06 15.38
C MET A 1 -11.12 12.78 15.88
N SER A 2 -12.10 12.12 16.52
CA SER A 2 -13.35 12.76 17.01
C SER A 2 -13.14 13.98 17.92
N ARG A 3 -12.06 13.99 18.71
CA ARG A 3 -11.69 15.10 19.60
C ARG A 3 -11.14 16.34 18.86
N VAL A 4 -10.67 16.19 17.63
CA VAL A 4 -9.99 17.24 16.85
C VAL A 4 -10.94 17.90 15.86
N LEU A 5 -11.92 17.14 15.33
CA LEU A 5 -12.89 17.65 14.36
C LEU A 5 -14.01 18.44 15.04
N THR A 6 -14.43 19.54 14.42
CA THR A 6 -15.69 20.22 14.72
C THR A 6 -16.88 19.36 14.28
N SER A 7 -18.08 19.63 14.80
CA SER A 7 -19.32 19.02 14.27
C SER A 7 -19.44 19.28 12.77
N ASN A 8 -19.88 18.28 12.01
CA ASN A 8 -19.89 18.24 10.54
C ASN A 8 -18.50 18.36 9.87
N GLY A 9 -17.40 18.32 10.63
CA GLY A 9 -16.05 18.29 10.08
C GLY A 9 -15.75 16.95 9.40
N PHE A 10 -15.05 16.98 8.28
CA PHE A 10 -14.74 15.79 7.48
C PHE A 10 -13.45 15.11 7.94
N LEU A 11 -13.45 13.78 7.89
CA LEU A 11 -12.26 12.94 8.00
C LEU A 11 -12.05 12.20 6.68
N GLY A 12 -10.88 12.36 6.08
CA GLY A 12 -10.42 11.56 4.94
C GLY A 12 -9.34 10.57 5.37
N LEU A 13 -9.43 9.34 4.88
CA LEU A 13 -8.44 8.29 5.03
C LEU A 13 -7.98 7.88 3.64
N ILE A 14 -6.67 7.79 3.44
CA ILE A 14 -6.07 7.42 2.16
C ILE A 14 -5.04 6.33 2.38
N TRP A 15 -5.15 5.26 1.59
CA TRP A 15 -4.15 4.22 1.52
C TRP A 15 -3.72 4.02 0.09
N ASN A 16 -2.41 3.96 -0.12
CA ASN A 16 -1.82 3.72 -1.43
C ASN A 16 -1.04 2.41 -1.37
N LEU A 17 -1.40 1.47 -2.23
CA LEU A 17 -0.87 0.12 -2.25
C LEU A 17 -0.46 -0.27 -3.66
N GLU A 18 0.60 -1.04 -3.78
CA GLU A 18 0.98 -1.70 -5.01
C GLU A 18 -0.14 -2.66 -5.47
N ASP A 19 -0.53 -2.62 -6.75
CA ASP A 19 -1.68 -3.39 -7.26
C ASP A 19 -1.38 -4.88 -7.44
N ASP A 20 -1.86 -5.72 -6.52
CA ASP A 20 -1.65 -7.17 -6.48
C ASP A 20 -2.44 -7.96 -7.55
N ARG A 21 -3.26 -7.29 -8.35
CA ARG A 21 -3.87 -7.91 -9.54
C ARG A 21 -2.82 -8.16 -10.63
N THR A 22 -1.74 -7.39 -10.64
CA THR A 22 -0.59 -7.59 -11.53
C THR A 22 0.35 -8.65 -10.95
N SER A 23 0.70 -9.67 -11.73
CA SER A 23 1.40 -10.87 -11.24
C SER A 23 2.71 -10.56 -10.51
N TRP A 24 3.64 -9.87 -11.18
CA TRP A 24 4.94 -9.56 -10.58
C TRP A 24 4.79 -8.72 -9.31
N VAL A 25 3.79 -7.82 -9.25
CA VAL A 25 3.52 -7.02 -8.05
C VAL A 25 3.02 -7.88 -6.90
N ARG A 26 2.10 -8.81 -7.17
CA ARG A 26 1.60 -9.78 -6.19
C ARG A 26 2.73 -10.64 -5.62
N ASP A 27 3.64 -11.10 -6.49
CA ASP A 27 4.74 -11.96 -6.09
C ASP A 27 5.73 -11.19 -5.20
N LEU A 28 6.03 -9.92 -5.52
CA LEU A 28 6.81 -9.05 -4.64
C LEU A 28 6.14 -8.87 -3.27
N ARG A 29 4.82 -8.61 -3.26
CA ARG A 29 4.03 -8.46 -2.02
C ARG A 29 4.12 -9.69 -1.15
N ALA A 30 4.00 -10.89 -1.72
CA ALA A 30 4.10 -12.13 -1.00
C ALA A 30 5.45 -12.29 -0.26
N ILE A 31 6.54 -11.76 -0.84
CA ILE A 31 7.85 -11.74 -0.18
C ILE A 31 7.84 -10.78 1.01
N TYR A 32 7.56 -9.49 0.81
CA TYR A 32 7.80 -8.53 1.89
C TYR A 32 6.70 -8.52 2.96
N GLU A 33 5.47 -8.90 2.63
CA GLU A 33 4.35 -8.90 3.59
C GLU A 33 4.51 -9.96 4.69
N GLN A 34 5.40 -10.94 4.53
CA GLN A 34 5.71 -11.90 5.60
C GLN A 34 6.39 -11.26 6.81
N PHE A 35 7.05 -10.10 6.61
CA PHE A 35 7.74 -9.34 7.66
C PHE A 35 6.80 -8.37 8.40
N ASP A 36 5.56 -8.24 7.93
CA ASP A 36 4.60 -7.24 8.37
C ASP A 36 3.73 -7.75 9.52
N VAL A 37 4.33 -7.86 10.71
CA VAL A 37 3.75 -8.57 11.88
C VAL A 37 3.33 -7.66 13.05
N VAL A 38 3.63 -6.36 12.99
CA VAL A 38 3.52 -5.49 14.19
C VAL A 38 2.24 -4.66 14.23
N ALA A 39 1.82 -4.07 13.11
CA ALA A 39 0.76 -3.06 13.08
C ALA A 39 -0.44 -3.54 12.24
N PRO A 40 -1.69 -3.19 12.63
CA PRO A 40 -2.86 -3.45 11.80
C PRO A 40 -2.73 -2.67 10.49
N GLN A 41 -2.54 -3.40 9.40
CA GLN A 41 -2.45 -2.81 8.08
C GLN A 41 -3.82 -2.58 7.47
N TYR A 42 -3.89 -1.65 6.52
CA TYR A 42 -5.09 -1.42 5.72
C TYR A 42 -5.72 -2.73 5.20
N ARG A 43 -4.88 -3.60 4.62
CA ARG A 43 -5.28 -4.90 4.03
C ARG A 43 -5.96 -5.86 5.01
N THR A 44 -5.79 -5.67 6.32
CA THR A 44 -6.40 -6.52 7.35
C THR A 44 -7.84 -6.12 7.70
N GLY A 45 -8.30 -4.96 7.24
CA GLY A 45 -9.64 -4.41 7.52
C GLY A 45 -9.87 -3.99 8.98
N GLN A 46 -8.92 -4.24 9.89
CA GLN A 46 -9.08 -3.97 11.33
C GLN A 46 -9.31 -2.49 11.64
N TRP A 47 -8.83 -1.59 10.78
CA TRP A 47 -9.04 -0.15 10.90
C TRP A 47 -10.54 0.23 10.88
N GLU A 48 -11.37 -0.54 10.18
CA GLU A 48 -12.79 -0.25 10.02
C GLU A 48 -13.56 -0.45 11.34
N LEU A 49 -13.07 -1.34 12.21
CA LEU A 49 -13.65 -1.60 13.54
C LEU A 49 -13.67 -0.34 14.40
N ALA A 50 -12.70 0.55 14.22
CA ALA A 50 -12.64 1.82 14.95
C ALA A 50 -13.81 2.74 14.58
N PHE A 51 -14.37 2.62 13.38
CA PHE A 51 -15.54 3.39 12.94
C PHE A 51 -16.84 2.68 13.27
N ARG A 52 -16.91 1.38 12.98
CA ARG A 52 -18.09 0.56 13.27
C ARG A 52 -18.44 0.55 14.77
N SER A 53 -17.44 0.45 15.64
CA SER A 53 -17.64 0.48 17.09
C SER A 53 -17.92 1.87 17.65
N ASN A 54 -17.77 2.94 16.84
CA ASN A 54 -17.96 4.33 17.24
C ASN A 54 -18.91 5.07 16.28
N GLU A 55 -19.94 4.40 15.78
CA GLU A 55 -20.94 4.98 14.87
C GLU A 55 -21.72 6.17 15.46
N HIS A 56 -21.65 6.37 16.78
CA HIS A 56 -22.18 7.55 17.45
C HIS A 56 -21.35 8.81 17.19
N ALA A 57 -20.05 8.68 16.89
CA ALA A 57 -19.13 9.80 16.70
C ALA A 57 -18.97 10.22 15.22
N PHE A 58 -19.15 9.28 14.30
CA PHE A 58 -18.97 9.48 12.86
C PHE A 58 -20.12 8.87 12.07
N GLU A 59 -20.40 9.43 10.89
CA GLU A 59 -21.29 8.79 9.94
C GLU A 59 -20.70 7.47 9.44
N TYR A 60 -21.53 6.43 9.43
CA TYR A 60 -21.16 5.09 9.04
C TYR A 60 -22.34 4.47 8.25
N PRO A 61 -22.10 3.76 7.12
CA PRO A 61 -20.80 3.39 6.56
C PRO A 61 -20.01 4.58 5.99
N LEU A 62 -18.68 4.46 5.99
CA LEU A 62 -17.82 5.45 5.34
C LEU A 62 -18.07 5.42 3.84
N GLN A 63 -18.02 6.59 3.22
CA GLN A 63 -17.98 6.70 1.77
C GLN A 63 -16.62 6.23 1.27
N HIS A 64 -16.57 5.63 0.07
CA HIS A 64 -15.36 5.00 -0.47
C HIS A 64 -15.25 5.21 -1.98
N ILE A 65 -14.04 5.45 -2.44
CA ILE A 65 -13.66 5.35 -3.85
C ILE A 65 -12.31 4.65 -3.96
N ARG A 66 -12.16 3.87 -5.03
CA ARG A 66 -10.93 3.23 -5.44
C ARG A 66 -10.42 3.84 -6.73
N LEU A 67 -9.15 4.23 -6.74
CA LEU A 67 -8.47 4.84 -7.88
C LEU A 67 -7.28 3.98 -8.30
N GLU A 68 -7.18 3.69 -9.59
CA GLU A 68 -6.05 2.98 -10.18
C GLU A 68 -5.06 3.98 -10.74
N ARG A 69 -3.76 3.75 -10.51
CA ARG A 69 -2.70 4.63 -10.98
C ARG A 69 -1.51 3.81 -11.45
N LEU A 70 -0.96 4.17 -12.60
CA LEU A 70 0.34 3.69 -13.05
C LEU A 70 1.40 4.72 -12.67
N VAL A 71 2.43 4.29 -11.94
CA VAL A 71 3.55 5.12 -11.49
C VAL A 71 4.77 4.77 -12.33
N PRO A 72 5.24 5.68 -13.22
CA PRO A 72 6.44 5.41 -14.01
C PRO A 72 7.68 5.31 -13.12
N VAL A 73 8.50 4.29 -13.35
CA VAL A 73 9.83 4.12 -12.74
C VAL A 73 10.85 3.75 -13.80
N ASP A 74 12.07 4.27 -13.70
CA ASP A 74 13.06 4.14 -14.77
C ASP A 74 13.68 2.74 -14.85
N THR A 75 13.83 2.06 -13.71
CA THR A 75 14.57 0.80 -13.60
C THR A 75 13.92 -0.13 -12.59
N THR A 76 14.27 -1.42 -12.65
CA THR A 76 13.92 -2.42 -11.63
C THR A 76 14.51 -2.07 -10.26
N GLU A 77 15.66 -1.40 -10.22
CA GLU A 77 16.24 -0.89 -8.98
C GLU A 77 15.31 0.11 -8.27
N HIS A 78 14.58 0.96 -8.99
CA HIS A 78 13.57 1.83 -8.38
C HIS A 78 12.38 1.04 -7.80
N VAL A 79 12.08 -0.15 -8.32
CA VAL A 79 11.09 -1.06 -7.73
C VAL A 79 11.64 -1.64 -6.43
N TRP A 80 12.89 -2.09 -6.42
CA TRP A 80 13.57 -2.56 -5.20
C TRP A 80 13.59 -1.49 -4.11
N LEU A 81 13.97 -0.24 -4.43
CA LEU A 81 13.99 0.86 -3.46
C LEU A 81 12.62 1.11 -2.80
N ARG A 82 11.50 0.83 -3.50
CA ARG A 82 10.14 0.90 -2.93
C ARG A 82 9.80 -0.28 -2.01
N VAL A 83 10.41 -1.44 -2.23
CA VAL A 83 10.32 -2.57 -1.28
C VAL A 83 11.15 -2.26 -0.05
N LEU A 84 12.40 -1.82 -0.24
CA LEU A 84 13.35 -1.50 0.83
C LEU A 84 12.87 -0.34 1.72
N SER A 85 12.12 0.62 1.19
CA SER A 85 11.61 1.76 1.97
C SER A 85 10.53 1.38 3.00
N LYS A 86 9.98 0.16 2.94
CA LYS A 86 9.02 -0.33 3.92
C LYS A 86 9.74 -0.56 5.24
N SER A 87 9.26 0.05 6.32
CA SER A 87 9.97 0.06 7.61
C SER A 87 10.28 -1.35 8.14
N TYR A 88 9.39 -2.32 7.93
CA TYR A 88 9.58 -3.72 8.32
C TYR A 88 10.56 -4.50 7.44
N ILE A 89 10.99 -3.96 6.29
CA ILE A 89 12.09 -4.48 5.47
C ILE A 89 13.37 -3.72 5.81
N HIS A 90 13.31 -2.38 5.86
CA HIS A 90 14.46 -1.53 6.14
C HIS A 90 15.13 -1.83 7.49
N SER A 91 14.36 -2.27 8.48
CA SER A 91 14.86 -2.59 9.82
C SER A 91 15.39 -4.02 9.96
N GLN A 92 15.36 -4.83 8.89
CA GLN A 92 15.85 -6.20 8.93
C GLN A 92 17.39 -6.23 8.97
N PRO A 93 17.98 -7.32 9.49
CA PRO A 93 19.41 -7.58 9.34
C PRO A 93 19.86 -7.56 7.87
N GLN A 94 21.10 -7.13 7.61
CA GLN A 94 21.61 -6.96 6.25
C GLN A 94 21.55 -8.27 5.42
N ASP A 95 21.84 -9.42 6.03
CA ASP A 95 21.75 -10.73 5.39
C ASP A 95 20.31 -11.07 4.95
N VAL A 96 19.32 -10.64 5.73
CA VAL A 96 17.90 -10.78 5.37
C VAL A 96 17.54 -9.82 4.23
N ILE A 97 18.00 -8.57 4.29
CA ILE A 97 17.79 -7.59 3.20
C ILE A 97 18.39 -8.11 1.89
N ASP A 98 19.61 -8.64 1.91
CA ASP A 98 20.30 -9.16 0.74
C ASP A 98 19.56 -10.37 0.15
N ARG A 99 19.06 -11.28 0.99
CA ARG A 99 18.23 -12.40 0.56
C ARG A 99 16.93 -11.92 -0.08
N VAL A 100 16.22 -11.00 0.57
CA VAL A 100 14.96 -10.43 0.04
C VAL A 100 15.23 -9.72 -1.29
N LYS A 101 16.34 -8.98 -1.41
CA LYS A 101 16.73 -8.35 -2.68
C LYS A 101 16.91 -9.39 -3.78
N ALA A 102 17.63 -10.48 -3.50
CA ALA A 102 17.85 -11.54 -4.48
C ALA A 102 16.53 -12.20 -4.94
N GLU A 103 15.58 -12.42 -4.02
CA GLU A 103 14.24 -12.95 -4.36
C GLU A 103 13.44 -11.95 -5.20
N VAL A 104 13.50 -10.65 -4.86
CA VAL A 104 12.87 -9.57 -5.64
C VAL A 104 13.47 -9.48 -7.04
N ASP A 105 14.79 -9.46 -7.16
CA ASP A 105 15.49 -9.34 -8.44
C ASP A 105 15.15 -10.55 -9.34
N ALA A 106 15.05 -11.77 -8.80
CA ALA A 106 14.62 -12.96 -9.55
C ALA A 106 13.19 -12.83 -10.14
N ILE A 107 12.26 -12.20 -9.42
CA ILE A 107 10.93 -11.89 -9.94
C ILE A 107 11.02 -10.85 -11.05
N LEU A 108 11.77 -9.77 -10.82
CA LEU A 108 11.88 -8.67 -11.76
C LEU A 108 12.58 -9.05 -13.07
N ASP A 109 13.52 -9.99 -13.02
CA ASP A 109 14.23 -10.51 -14.20
C ASP A 109 13.31 -11.30 -15.16
N THR A 110 12.24 -11.90 -14.63
CA THR A 110 11.29 -12.70 -15.42
C THR A 110 9.95 -11.99 -15.66
N ALA A 111 9.76 -10.81 -15.05
CA ALA A 111 8.53 -10.05 -15.13
C ALA A 111 8.30 -9.44 -16.52
N THR A 112 7.05 -9.48 -16.98
CA THR A 112 6.60 -8.71 -18.14
C THR A 112 6.04 -7.37 -17.68
N PHE A 113 6.76 -6.29 -17.99
CA PHE A 113 6.38 -4.94 -17.60
C PHE A 113 5.52 -4.26 -18.66
N GLN A 114 4.45 -3.58 -18.22
CA GLN A 114 3.89 -2.48 -18.99
C GLN A 114 4.89 -1.33 -19.00
N ARG A 115 5.07 -0.68 -20.17
CA ARG A 115 5.98 0.45 -20.32
C ARG A 115 5.29 1.61 -21.02
N ASP A 116 5.69 2.83 -20.67
CA ASP A 116 5.24 4.03 -21.39
C ASP A 116 6.05 4.26 -22.67
N GLY A 117 5.70 5.32 -23.42
CA GLY A 117 6.38 5.69 -24.67
C GLY A 117 7.86 6.07 -24.51
N SER A 118 8.33 6.30 -23.27
CA SER A 118 9.75 6.53 -22.95
C SER A 118 10.47 5.27 -22.47
N GLY A 119 9.78 4.13 -22.42
CA GLY A 119 10.34 2.85 -21.97
C GLY A 119 10.35 2.66 -20.44
N ARG A 120 9.80 3.60 -19.66
CA ARG A 120 9.73 3.46 -18.18
C ARG A 120 8.73 2.38 -17.79
N ILE A 121 9.05 1.63 -16.74
CA ILE A 121 8.15 0.62 -16.18
C ILE A 121 6.95 1.33 -15.55
N LEU A 122 5.75 0.92 -15.91
CA LEU A 122 4.51 1.40 -15.30
C LEU A 122 4.19 0.53 -14.09
N TYR A 123 4.57 0.99 -12.90
CA TYR A 123 4.30 0.29 -11.63
C TYR A 123 2.84 0.55 -11.21
N PRO A 124 1.94 -0.47 -11.22
CA PRO A 124 0.55 -0.25 -10.88
C PRO A 124 0.35 -0.12 -9.37
N TYR A 125 -0.48 0.85 -9.00
CA TYR A 125 -0.92 1.15 -7.64
C TYR A 125 -2.44 1.28 -7.61
N VAL A 126 -3.02 0.90 -6.49
CA VAL A 126 -4.41 1.16 -6.11
C VAL A 126 -4.40 2.09 -4.91
N THR A 127 -5.14 3.19 -5.03
CA THR A 127 -5.42 4.10 -3.92
C THR A 127 -6.86 3.93 -3.48
N ASP A 128 -7.05 3.55 -2.23
CA ASP A 128 -8.34 3.50 -1.56
C ASP A 128 -8.52 4.76 -0.71
N MET A 129 -9.57 5.53 -1.00
CA MET A 129 -9.93 6.72 -0.24
C MET A 129 -11.28 6.53 0.42
N TYR A 130 -11.31 6.68 1.74
CA TYR A 130 -12.52 6.67 2.54
C TYR A 130 -12.77 8.03 3.15
N TRP A 131 -14.03 8.43 3.27
CA TRP A 131 -14.38 9.65 3.99
C TRP A 131 -15.68 9.53 4.78
N THR A 132 -15.76 10.32 5.84
CA THR A 132 -16.94 10.49 6.70
C THR A 132 -16.93 11.90 7.29
N HIS A 133 -18.02 12.28 7.94
CA HIS A 133 -18.10 13.48 8.74
C HIS A 133 -18.43 13.14 10.19
N LYS A 134 -17.96 14.00 11.09
CA LYS A 134 -18.30 13.92 12.51
C LYS A 134 -19.76 14.35 12.71
N LYS A 135 -20.50 13.56 13.48
CA LYS A 135 -21.87 13.89 13.92
C LYS A 135 -21.87 15.06 14.93
#